data_AF-A0A2E7MXV9-F1
#
_entry.id   AF-A0A2E7MXV9-F1
#
_cell.length_a   1.000
_cell.length_b   1.000
_cell.length_c   1.000
_cell.angle_alpha   90.00
_cell.angle_beta   90.00
_cell.angle_gamma   90.00
#
_symmetry.space_group_name_H-M   'P 1'
#
loop_
_entity.id
_entity.type
_entity.pdbx_description
1 polymer ?
#
loop_
_entity_poly.entity_id
_entity_poly.type
_entity_poly.pdbx_seq_one_letter_code
_entity_poly.pdbx_strand_id
1 'polypeptide(L)'
;MTISREQIKKAFVSDPKDIGEEAYNNQDWYQEDAQRMRYILATINMSPGDSYADFKGEERQLKLGQEDNRFFDCIDFDYQGGYEIKDEAKLLELINMSDEDVAEYINVNEYEWIGDDYDHISDYLFKIMNEWQDVLEYDTEDEDEDSMTITTREIDYVVDSETGFKSENKYEVAYNILNEYWDSLPDDHKESIHKRLEAIGV
;
A
#
# COMPACT_ATOMS: atom_id res chain seq x y z
N MET A 1 -18.31 10.74 -5.12
CA MET A 1 -17.49 11.15 -6.29
C MET A 1 -16.49 10.04 -6.37
N THR A 2 -16.57 9.16 -7.37
CA THR A 2 -15.87 7.88 -7.27
C THR A 2 -14.35 8.08 -7.22
N ILE A 3 -13.72 7.60 -6.14
CA ILE A 3 -12.27 7.64 -5.96
C ILE A 3 -11.63 6.75 -7.03
N SER A 4 -10.69 7.30 -7.78
CA SER A 4 -9.98 6.57 -8.84
C SER A 4 -8.76 5.82 -8.32
N ARG A 5 -8.34 4.78 -9.05
CA ARG A 5 -7.11 4.01 -8.76
C ARG A 5 -5.87 4.92 -8.69
N GLU A 6 -5.78 5.93 -9.54
CA GLU A 6 -4.68 6.91 -9.54
C GLU A 6 -4.66 7.78 -8.27
N GLN A 7 -5.82 8.15 -7.73
CA GLN A 7 -5.89 8.86 -6.46
C GLN A 7 -5.42 7.99 -5.30
N ILE A 8 -5.78 6.70 -5.31
CA ILE A 8 -5.31 5.72 -4.33
C ILE A 8 -3.79 5.54 -4.46
N LYS A 9 -3.29 5.29 -5.67
CA LYS A 9 -1.85 5.15 -5.93
C LYS A 9 -1.06 6.35 -5.40
N LYS A 10 -1.50 7.57 -5.71
CA LYS A 10 -0.85 8.80 -5.22
C LYS A 10 -0.85 8.92 -3.68
N ALA A 11 -1.91 8.46 -3.03
CA ALA A 11 -2.07 8.59 -1.58
C ALA A 11 -1.37 7.49 -0.78
N PHE A 12 -1.12 6.32 -1.37
CA PHE A 12 -0.61 5.16 -0.63
C PHE A 12 0.74 4.62 -1.11
N VAL A 13 1.23 4.97 -2.31
CA VAL A 13 2.51 4.43 -2.85
C VAL A 13 3.62 5.45 -2.69
N SER A 14 4.63 5.14 -1.88
CA SER A 14 5.84 5.96 -1.70
C SER A 14 6.65 6.10 -2.99
N ASP A 15 7.48 7.14 -3.08
CA ASP A 15 8.55 7.15 -4.09
C ASP A 15 9.57 6.05 -3.72
N PRO A 16 9.95 5.14 -4.64
CA PRO A 16 10.93 4.10 -4.36
C PRO A 16 12.25 4.60 -3.77
N LYS A 17 12.62 5.86 -4.05
CA LYS A 17 13.85 6.49 -3.51
C LYS A 17 13.76 6.86 -2.03
N ASP A 18 12.54 6.93 -1.50
CA ASP A 18 12.29 7.31 -0.11
C ASP A 18 12.19 6.08 0.81
N ILE A 19 12.41 4.87 0.27
CA ILE A 19 12.53 3.63 1.04
C ILE A 19 14.01 3.30 1.27
N GLY A 20 14.44 3.35 2.53
CA GLY A 20 15.79 2.98 2.94
C GLY A 20 16.02 1.46 2.98
N GLU A 21 17.29 1.06 3.06
CA GLU A 21 17.73 -0.36 3.10
C GLU A 21 17.55 -1.00 4.49
N GLU A 22 17.35 -0.22 5.54
CA GLU A 22 17.26 -0.70 6.92
C GLU A 22 16.00 -0.14 7.59
N ALA A 23 15.25 -1.01 8.27
CA ALA A 23 14.12 -0.64 9.12
C ALA A 23 14.41 -1.05 10.56
N TYR A 24 14.64 -0.06 11.44
CA TYR A 24 15.04 -0.27 12.84
C TYR A 24 13.86 -0.29 13.81
N ASN A 25 12.75 0.37 13.46
CA ASN A 25 11.48 0.26 14.17
C ASN A 25 10.35 0.79 13.26
N ASN A 26 9.14 0.28 13.48
CA ASN A 26 7.99 0.69 12.70
C ASN A 26 7.64 2.17 12.87
N GLN A 27 7.81 2.73 14.07
CA GLN A 27 7.40 4.12 14.33
C GLN A 27 8.14 5.10 13.42
N ASP A 28 9.46 5.07 13.47
CA ASP A 28 10.32 5.95 12.68
C ASP A 28 10.13 5.67 11.19
N TRP A 29 10.14 4.40 10.78
CA TRP A 29 10.01 4.03 9.37
C TRP A 29 8.68 4.54 8.78
N TYR A 30 7.55 4.36 9.45
CA TYR A 30 6.28 4.84 8.93
C TYR A 30 6.15 6.37 8.92
N GLN A 31 6.80 7.06 9.86
CA GLN A 31 6.72 8.53 9.97
C GLN A 31 7.60 9.30 8.98
N GLU A 32 8.54 8.61 8.31
CA GLU A 32 9.37 9.22 7.27
C GLU A 32 8.59 9.63 6.02
N ASP A 33 7.39 9.07 5.81
CA ASP A 33 6.63 9.28 4.58
C ASP A 33 5.11 9.28 4.79
N ALA A 34 4.41 10.17 4.10
CA ALA A 34 2.98 10.37 4.30
C ALA A 34 2.13 9.25 3.69
N GLN A 35 2.61 8.58 2.64
CA GLN A 35 1.95 7.43 2.04
C GLN A 35 1.97 6.24 3.00
N ARG A 36 3.13 5.98 3.63
CA ARG A 36 3.30 5.03 4.73
C ARG A 36 2.38 5.35 5.92
N MET A 37 2.32 6.61 6.37
CA MET A 37 1.40 7.02 7.44
C MET A 37 -0.08 6.78 7.09
N ARG A 38 -0.51 7.11 5.86
CA ARG A 38 -1.89 6.86 5.41
C ARG A 38 -2.21 5.37 5.37
N TYR A 39 -1.26 4.53 4.97
CA TYR A 39 -1.43 3.08 5.01
C TYR A 39 -1.74 2.59 6.42
N ILE A 40 -0.93 2.96 7.41
CA ILE A 40 -1.15 2.58 8.82
C ILE A 40 -2.50 3.07 9.34
N LEU A 41 -2.88 4.31 9.01
CA LEU A 41 -4.20 4.84 9.37
C LEU A 41 -5.35 4.05 8.73
N ALA A 42 -5.16 3.45 7.55
CA ALA A 42 -6.18 2.63 6.92
C ALA A 42 -6.21 1.19 7.48
N THR A 43 -5.06 0.63 7.88
CA THR A 43 -4.91 -0.81 8.14
C THR A 43 -4.78 -1.21 9.61
N ILE A 44 -4.45 -0.27 10.52
CA ILE A 44 -4.29 -0.57 11.94
C ILE A 44 -5.37 0.12 12.78
N ASN A 45 -6.04 -0.66 13.61
CA ASN A 45 -6.96 -0.14 14.62
C ASN A 45 -6.15 0.40 15.81
N MET A 46 -6.08 1.72 15.94
CA MET A 46 -5.27 2.40 16.96
C MET A 46 -6.13 3.30 17.85
N SER A 47 -5.77 3.34 19.12
CA SER A 47 -6.31 4.28 20.10
C SER A 47 -5.20 5.21 20.61
N PRO A 48 -5.54 6.40 21.11
CA PRO A 48 -4.54 7.36 21.57
C PRO A 48 -3.57 6.87 22.67
N GLY A 49 -2.26 6.89 22.36
CA GLY A 49 -1.10 6.63 23.20
C GLY A 49 -0.78 5.18 23.59
N ASP A 50 0.26 5.00 24.42
CA ASP A 50 0.84 3.70 24.79
C ASP A 50 -0.16 2.71 25.45
N SER A 51 -0.45 1.61 24.75
CA SER A 51 -1.26 0.50 25.27
C SER A 51 -0.64 -0.20 26.50
N TYR A 52 0.68 -0.08 26.71
CA TYR A 52 1.39 -0.62 27.87
C TYR A 52 1.21 0.23 29.14
N ALA A 53 0.79 1.50 29.02
CA ALA A 53 0.51 2.35 30.18
C ALA A 53 -0.80 1.96 30.90
N ASP A 54 -1.71 1.27 30.22
CA ASP A 54 -3.02 0.85 30.74
C ASP A 54 -2.95 -0.33 31.73
N PHE A 55 -1.77 -0.93 31.91
CA PHE A 55 -1.53 -2.04 32.85
C PHE A 55 -1.77 -1.70 34.33
N LYS A 56 -2.05 -0.44 34.69
CA LYS A 56 -2.35 -0.02 36.07
C LYS A 56 -3.82 0.25 36.38
N GLY A 57 -4.75 -0.09 35.49
CA GLY A 57 -6.18 -0.11 35.80
C GLY A 57 -6.79 1.27 36.10
N GLU A 58 -6.17 2.34 35.60
CA GLU A 58 -6.75 3.69 35.58
C GLU A 58 -7.26 3.94 34.15
N GLU A 59 -8.55 4.17 33.98
CA GLU A 59 -9.11 4.56 32.66
C GLU A 59 -8.42 5.85 32.20
N ARG A 60 -7.66 5.77 31.11
CA ARG A 60 -7.04 6.94 30.49
C ARG A 60 -8.12 7.88 29.98
N GLN A 61 -8.15 9.10 30.52
CA GLN A 61 -8.97 10.17 29.96
C GLN A 61 -8.27 10.76 28.73
N LEU A 62 -8.96 10.70 27.58
CA LEU A 62 -8.50 11.33 26.35
C LEU A 62 -8.33 12.85 26.54
N LYS A 63 -7.25 13.40 25.99
CA LYS A 63 -7.05 14.85 25.90
C LYS A 63 -8.03 15.42 24.86
N LEU A 64 -8.34 16.72 24.98
CA LEU A 64 -9.17 17.39 23.98
C LEU A 64 -8.52 17.28 22.59
N GLY A 65 -9.26 16.73 21.63
CA GLY A 65 -8.78 16.50 20.26
C GLY A 65 -8.27 15.08 19.99
N GLN A 66 -8.15 14.23 21.02
CA GLN A 66 -7.83 12.83 20.84
C GLN A 66 -9.07 12.00 20.50
N GLU A 67 -8.92 11.08 19.55
CA GLU A 67 -9.91 10.12 19.10
C GLU A 67 -9.25 8.81 18.66
N ASP A 68 -10.00 7.71 18.66
CA ASP A 68 -9.57 6.48 17.99
C ASP A 68 -9.34 6.74 16.50
N ASN A 69 -8.46 5.95 15.88
CA ASN A 69 -8.15 6.07 14.46
C ASN A 69 -9.42 5.89 13.62
N ARG A 70 -9.99 7.02 13.18
CA ARG A 70 -11.28 7.03 12.47
C ARG A 70 -11.19 6.49 11.06
N PHE A 71 -9.98 6.43 10.48
CA PHE A 71 -9.73 6.00 9.12
C PHE A 71 -9.50 4.49 9.00
N PHE A 72 -9.38 3.79 10.13
CA PHE A 72 -9.25 2.35 10.15
C PHE A 72 -10.37 1.69 9.34
N ASP A 73 -9.97 0.74 8.49
CA ASP A 73 -10.84 -0.07 7.63
C ASP A 73 -11.63 0.75 6.59
N CYS A 74 -11.12 1.91 6.14
CA CYS A 74 -11.75 2.67 5.06
C CYS A 74 -11.47 2.07 3.66
N ILE A 75 -10.36 1.35 3.50
CA ILE A 75 -9.93 0.63 2.30
C ILE A 75 -9.14 -0.62 2.72
N ASP A 76 -9.25 -1.67 1.91
CA ASP A 76 -8.48 -2.91 2.04
C ASP A 76 -7.69 -3.18 0.76
N PHE A 77 -6.51 -3.77 0.89
CA PHE A 77 -5.59 -4.09 -0.21
C PHE A 77 -5.25 -5.57 -0.19
N ASP A 78 -5.24 -6.20 -1.38
CA ASP A 78 -4.79 -7.59 -1.52
C ASP A 78 -3.35 -7.69 -2.08
N TYR A 79 -2.78 -8.90 -2.04
CA TYR A 79 -1.44 -9.20 -2.57
C TYR A 79 -1.41 -9.40 -4.09
N GLN A 80 -2.44 -8.94 -4.82
CA GLN A 80 -2.55 -9.04 -6.28
C GLN A 80 -2.88 -7.66 -6.90
N GLY A 81 -2.67 -6.58 -6.14
CA GLY A 81 -2.93 -5.21 -6.58
C GLY A 81 -4.42 -4.84 -6.66
N GLY A 82 -5.30 -5.68 -6.14
CA GLY A 82 -6.71 -5.39 -5.94
C GLY A 82 -6.96 -4.58 -4.66
N TYR A 83 -8.13 -3.96 -4.60
CA TYR A 83 -8.57 -3.18 -3.45
C TYR A 83 -10.08 -3.15 -3.31
N GLU A 84 -10.55 -2.98 -2.08
CA GLU A 84 -11.97 -2.79 -1.75
C GLU A 84 -12.15 -1.52 -0.91
N ILE A 85 -12.96 -0.57 -1.41
CA ILE A 85 -13.33 0.63 -0.64
C ILE A 85 -14.49 0.27 0.28
N LYS A 86 -14.23 0.26 1.59
CA LYS A 86 -15.24 -0.07 2.62
C LYS A 86 -16.01 1.16 3.11
N ASP A 87 -15.35 2.34 3.12
CA ASP A 87 -15.99 3.63 3.43
C ASP A 87 -15.43 4.74 2.54
N GLU A 88 -16.18 5.10 1.48
CA GLU A 88 -15.79 6.13 0.51
C GLU A 88 -15.59 7.51 1.17
N ALA A 89 -16.39 7.85 2.19
CA ALA A 89 -16.32 9.17 2.80
C ALA A 89 -15.04 9.34 3.64
N LYS A 90 -14.72 8.33 4.46
CA LYS A 90 -13.48 8.29 5.24
C LYS A 90 -12.25 8.24 4.36
N LEU A 91 -12.26 7.40 3.32
CA LEU A 91 -11.15 7.31 2.38
C LEU A 91 -10.94 8.64 1.65
N LEU A 92 -12.03 9.28 1.19
CA LEU A 92 -11.94 10.58 0.52
C LEU A 92 -11.36 11.64 1.45
N GLU A 93 -11.69 11.63 2.74
CA GLU A 93 -11.08 12.52 3.71
C GLU A 93 -9.57 12.24 3.85
N LEU A 94 -9.17 10.98 4.09
CA LEU A 94 -7.77 10.58 4.28
C LEU A 94 -6.88 10.95 3.08
N ILE A 95 -7.31 10.66 1.86
CA ILE A 95 -6.50 10.92 0.64
C ILE A 95 -6.41 12.41 0.29
N ASN A 96 -7.29 13.25 0.84
CA ASN A 96 -7.27 14.69 0.61
C ASN A 96 -6.59 15.47 1.75
N MET A 97 -6.26 14.83 2.88
CA MET A 97 -5.42 15.42 3.91
C MET A 97 -4.04 15.74 3.34
N SER A 98 -3.49 16.90 3.68
CA SER A 98 -2.09 17.18 3.37
C SER A 98 -1.16 16.29 4.20
N ASP A 99 0.09 16.17 3.78
CA ASP A 99 1.08 15.37 4.52
C ASP A 99 1.28 15.91 5.95
N GLU A 100 1.20 17.24 6.11
CA GLU A 100 1.24 17.94 7.40
C GLU A 100 0.01 17.60 8.25
N ASP A 101 -1.20 17.56 7.67
CA ASP A 101 -2.42 17.21 8.40
C ASP A 101 -2.42 15.74 8.84
N VAL A 102 -1.86 14.82 8.03
CA VAL A 102 -1.72 13.40 8.38
C VAL A 102 -0.77 13.24 9.57
N ALA A 103 0.39 13.90 9.51
CA ALA A 103 1.36 13.89 10.60
C ALA A 103 0.80 14.53 11.87
N GLU A 104 0.09 15.67 11.75
CA GLU A 104 -0.56 16.34 12.88
C GLU A 104 -1.65 15.45 13.50
N TYR A 105 -2.47 14.78 12.69
CA TYR A 105 -3.49 13.85 13.17
C TYR A 105 -2.87 12.72 14.00
N ILE A 106 -1.81 12.08 13.51
CA ILE A 106 -1.07 11.05 14.25
C ILE A 106 -0.50 11.61 15.57
N ASN A 107 0.13 12.78 15.52
CA ASN A 107 0.80 13.38 16.66
C ASN A 107 -0.17 13.84 17.75
N VAL A 108 -1.28 14.49 17.39
CA VAL A 108 -2.32 14.92 18.35
C VAL A 108 -2.91 13.71 19.07
N ASN A 109 -3.13 12.62 18.34
CA ASN A 109 -3.65 11.39 18.90
C ASN A 109 -2.59 10.57 19.64
N GLU A 110 -1.30 10.89 19.52
CA GLU A 110 -0.23 10.12 20.14
C GLU A 110 -0.31 8.63 19.72
N TYR A 111 -0.65 8.32 18.46
CA TYR A 111 -0.69 6.93 18.02
C TYR A 111 0.70 6.29 18.06
N GLU A 112 0.79 5.11 18.67
CA GLU A 112 2.00 4.31 18.80
C GLU A 112 1.80 2.96 18.12
N TRP A 113 2.78 2.54 17.33
CA TRP A 113 2.82 1.21 16.68
C TRP A 113 4.20 0.58 16.83
N ILE A 114 4.81 0.82 17.99
CA ILE A 114 6.09 0.26 18.42
C ILE A 114 5.86 -1.22 18.80
N GLY A 115 6.62 -2.13 18.21
CA GLY A 115 6.70 -3.52 18.69
C GLY A 115 5.74 -4.53 18.04
N ASP A 116 5.10 -4.19 16.92
CA ASP A 116 4.64 -5.21 15.98
C ASP A 116 5.87 -5.64 15.15
N ASP A 117 6.31 -6.87 15.31
CA ASP A 117 7.42 -7.60 14.73
C ASP A 117 7.54 -7.47 13.20
N TYR A 118 7.94 -6.31 12.66
CA TYR A 118 8.20 -5.94 11.25
C TYR A 118 7.16 -6.33 10.17
N ASP A 119 6.17 -7.15 10.50
CA ASP A 119 5.16 -7.76 9.62
C ASP A 119 4.41 -6.69 8.84
N HIS A 120 4.12 -5.55 9.48
CA HIS A 120 3.43 -4.46 8.83
C HIS A 120 4.29 -3.80 7.75
N ILE A 121 5.60 -3.64 7.98
CA ILE A 121 6.52 -3.10 6.97
C ILE A 121 6.56 -4.04 5.77
N SER A 122 6.75 -5.34 6.00
CA SER A 122 6.72 -6.36 4.95
C SER A 122 5.39 -6.36 4.20
N ASP A 123 4.26 -6.23 4.91
CA ASP A 123 2.94 -6.10 4.30
C ASP A 123 2.80 -4.86 3.41
N TYR A 124 3.33 -3.71 3.83
CA TYR A 124 3.35 -2.51 2.99
C TYR A 124 4.19 -2.73 1.74
N LEU A 125 5.40 -3.26 1.89
CA LEU A 125 6.30 -3.54 0.77
C LEU A 125 5.65 -4.49 -0.24
N PHE A 126 5.01 -5.55 0.24
CA PHE A 126 4.46 -6.60 -0.63
C PHE A 126 3.08 -6.25 -1.19
N LYS A 127 2.15 -5.69 -0.40
CA LYS A 127 0.80 -5.35 -0.89
C LYS A 127 0.75 -4.04 -1.66
N ILE A 128 1.61 -3.08 -1.30
CA ILE A 128 1.57 -1.73 -1.86
C ILE A 128 2.71 -1.53 -2.83
N MET A 129 3.96 -1.62 -2.39
CA MET A 129 5.09 -1.27 -3.25
C MET A 129 5.21 -2.24 -4.43
N ASN A 130 5.22 -3.56 -4.21
CA ASN A 130 5.37 -4.53 -5.30
C ASN A 130 4.20 -4.50 -6.28
N GLU A 131 2.97 -4.28 -5.81
CA GLU A 131 1.78 -4.39 -6.66
C GLU A 131 1.36 -3.09 -7.34
N TRP A 132 1.76 -1.91 -6.84
CA TRP A 132 1.25 -0.62 -7.33
C TRP A 132 2.28 0.28 -8.01
N GLN A 133 3.57 -0.07 -7.98
CA GLN A 133 4.61 0.52 -8.85
C GLN A 133 5.39 -0.54 -9.61
N ASP A 134 6.05 -0.15 -10.70
CA ASP A 134 6.59 -1.08 -11.71
C ASP A 134 8.11 -0.90 -11.92
N VAL A 135 8.82 -0.41 -10.91
CA VAL A 135 10.25 -0.06 -10.97
C VAL A 135 11.11 -1.04 -10.19
N LEU A 136 10.75 -1.30 -8.93
CA LEU A 136 11.49 -2.18 -8.02
C LEU A 136 10.59 -3.29 -7.50
N GLU A 137 11.17 -4.47 -7.28
CA GLU A 137 10.61 -5.48 -6.40
C GLU A 137 11.34 -5.40 -5.07
N TYR A 138 10.56 -5.39 -3.99
CA TYR A 138 11.01 -5.37 -2.60
C TYR A 138 10.90 -6.76 -2.00
N ASP A 139 11.90 -7.13 -1.22
CA ASP A 139 11.95 -8.33 -0.37
C ASP A 139 12.57 -7.97 0.99
N THR A 140 12.45 -8.85 1.98
CA THR A 140 13.02 -8.64 3.32
C THR A 140 13.99 -9.76 3.69
N GLU A 141 15.11 -9.39 4.31
CA GLU A 141 16.13 -10.30 4.81
C GLU A 141 16.54 -9.93 6.24
N ASP A 142 17.20 -10.87 6.92
CA ASP A 142 17.83 -10.68 8.23
C ASP A 142 16.91 -10.05 9.30
N GLU A 143 15.64 -10.46 9.35
CA GLU A 143 14.70 -10.06 10.40
C GLU A 143 15.17 -10.59 11.77
N ASP A 144 15.65 -9.68 12.63
CA ASP A 144 16.00 -9.96 14.02
C ASP A 144 15.27 -9.02 15.00
N GLU A 145 15.60 -9.08 16.30
CA GLU A 145 14.93 -8.26 17.31
C GLU A 145 15.22 -6.76 17.16
N ASP A 146 16.29 -6.38 16.45
CA ASP A 146 16.82 -5.01 16.38
C ASP A 146 16.58 -4.34 15.01
N SER A 147 16.44 -5.12 13.94
CA SER A 147 16.28 -4.58 12.59
C SER A 147 15.72 -5.58 11.56
N MET A 148 15.24 -5.02 10.45
CA MET A 148 14.96 -5.73 9.21
C MET A 148 15.73 -5.08 8.06
N THR A 149 16.32 -5.90 7.18
CA THR A 149 16.95 -5.42 5.94
C THR A 149 15.94 -5.46 4.80
N ILE A 150 15.77 -4.34 4.11
CA ILE A 150 14.95 -4.23 2.91
C ILE A 150 15.88 -4.40 1.71
N THR A 151 15.62 -5.42 0.90
CA THR A 151 16.35 -5.64 -0.35
C THR A 151 15.49 -5.25 -1.55
N THR A 152 16.15 -4.87 -2.63
CA THR A 152 15.46 -4.48 -3.87
C THR A 152 16.09 -5.11 -5.10
N ARG A 153 15.25 -5.38 -6.09
CA ARG A 153 15.67 -5.78 -7.44
C ARG A 153 14.98 -4.88 -8.46
N GLU A 154 15.76 -4.28 -9.36
CA GLU A 154 15.19 -3.62 -10.54
C GLU A 154 14.52 -4.64 -11.44
N ILE A 155 13.27 -4.37 -11.84
CA ILE A 155 12.53 -5.23 -12.75
C ILE A 155 12.10 -4.44 -13.98
N ASP A 156 12.44 -4.98 -15.14
CA ASP A 156 11.92 -4.50 -16.43
C ASP A 156 10.61 -5.21 -16.73
N TYR A 157 9.54 -4.79 -16.04
CA TYR A 157 8.23 -5.39 -16.20
C TYR A 157 7.68 -5.15 -17.59
N VAL A 158 7.13 -6.20 -18.19
CA VAL A 158 6.25 -6.07 -19.34
C VAL A 158 4.84 -5.87 -18.82
N VAL A 159 4.25 -4.70 -19.11
CA VAL A 159 2.94 -4.30 -18.59
C VAL A 159 1.92 -4.24 -19.72
N ASP A 160 0.77 -4.89 -19.54
CA ASP A 160 -0.39 -4.65 -20.37
C ASP A 160 -1.07 -3.35 -19.95
N SER A 161 -0.95 -2.32 -20.78
CA SER A 161 -1.48 -0.98 -20.48
C SER A 161 -3.00 -0.90 -20.30
N GLU A 162 -3.75 -1.90 -20.77
CA GLU A 162 -5.21 -1.89 -20.65
C GLU A 162 -5.69 -2.36 -19.28
N THR A 163 -5.09 -3.43 -18.74
CA THR A 163 -5.48 -4.01 -17.44
C THR A 163 -4.58 -3.60 -16.28
N GLY A 164 -3.33 -3.23 -16.56
CA GLY A 164 -2.29 -3.05 -15.56
C GLY A 164 -1.62 -4.35 -15.12
N PHE A 165 -1.96 -5.50 -15.73
CA PHE A 165 -1.28 -6.76 -15.45
C PHE A 165 0.19 -6.69 -15.91
N LYS A 166 1.10 -7.16 -15.07
CA LYS A 166 2.55 -7.10 -15.30
C LYS A 166 3.23 -8.43 -15.02
N SER A 167 4.28 -8.73 -15.79
CA SER A 167 5.18 -9.88 -15.54
C SER A 167 6.54 -9.62 -16.20
N GLU A 168 7.60 -10.19 -15.64
CA GLU A 168 8.93 -10.27 -16.27
C GLU A 168 8.90 -11.09 -17.57
N ASN A 169 7.89 -11.95 -17.72
CA ASN A 169 7.71 -12.83 -18.86
C ASN A 169 6.58 -12.32 -19.76
N LYS A 170 6.93 -11.70 -20.89
CA LYS A 170 5.95 -11.22 -21.89
C LYS A 170 4.94 -12.28 -22.35
N TYR A 171 5.27 -13.57 -22.27
CA TYR A 171 4.34 -14.64 -22.63
C TYR A 171 3.27 -14.87 -21.56
N GLU A 172 3.53 -14.57 -20.29
CA GLU A 172 2.51 -14.58 -19.23
C GLU A 172 1.55 -13.41 -19.39
N VAL A 173 2.06 -12.22 -19.75
CA VAL A 173 1.24 -11.06 -20.08
C VAL A 173 0.37 -11.36 -21.31
N ALA A 174 0.96 -11.94 -22.37
CA ALA A 174 0.22 -12.40 -23.55
C ALA A 174 -0.86 -13.44 -23.20
N TYR A 175 -0.53 -14.38 -22.31
CA TYR A 175 -1.47 -15.39 -21.84
C TYR A 175 -2.64 -14.75 -21.08
N ASN A 176 -2.37 -13.77 -20.22
CA ASN A 176 -3.40 -13.01 -19.51
C ASN A 176 -4.34 -12.26 -20.49
N ILE A 177 -3.77 -11.52 -21.45
CA ILE A 177 -4.52 -10.83 -22.52
C ILE A 177 -5.43 -11.80 -23.28
N LEU A 178 -4.92 -12.98 -23.65
CA LEU A 178 -5.69 -13.97 -24.39
C LEU A 178 -6.77 -14.65 -23.55
N ASN A 179 -6.52 -14.86 -22.26
CA ASN A 179 -7.46 -15.48 -21.34
C ASN A 179 -8.72 -14.64 -21.11
N GLU A 180 -8.65 -13.31 -21.22
CA GLU A 180 -9.85 -12.44 -21.22
C GLU A 180 -10.89 -12.86 -22.26
N TYR A 181 -10.44 -13.48 -23.35
CA TYR A 181 -11.26 -13.87 -24.50
C TYR A 181 -11.32 -15.39 -24.68
N TRP A 182 -11.00 -16.17 -23.63
CA TRP A 182 -10.96 -17.63 -23.69
C TRP A 182 -12.31 -18.24 -24.10
N ASP A 183 -13.42 -17.70 -23.60
CA ASP A 183 -14.76 -18.22 -23.85
C ASP A 183 -15.32 -17.81 -25.23
N SER A 184 -14.84 -16.71 -25.80
CA SER A 184 -15.12 -16.31 -27.18
C SER A 184 -14.07 -15.31 -27.64
N LEU A 185 -13.43 -15.58 -28.78
CA LEU A 185 -12.47 -14.70 -29.45
C LEU A 185 -13.19 -14.04 -30.64
N PRO A 186 -13.99 -12.98 -30.39
CA PRO A 186 -14.89 -12.47 -31.40
C PRO A 186 -14.05 -11.63 -32.39
N ASP A 187 -14.41 -11.67 -33.69
CA ASP A 187 -13.55 -11.16 -34.77
C ASP A 187 -13.22 -9.66 -34.64
N ASP A 188 -14.10 -8.89 -34.00
CA ASP A 188 -13.97 -7.46 -33.69
C ASP A 188 -12.91 -7.16 -32.62
N HIS A 189 -12.62 -8.08 -31.70
CA HIS A 189 -11.57 -7.88 -30.69
C HIS A 189 -10.17 -8.26 -31.18
N LYS A 190 -10.05 -9.02 -32.29
CA LYS A 190 -8.75 -9.50 -32.80
C LYS A 190 -7.76 -8.38 -33.09
N GLU A 191 -8.22 -7.26 -33.64
CA GLU A 191 -7.35 -6.11 -33.92
C GLU A 191 -6.84 -5.46 -32.62
N SER A 192 -7.69 -5.37 -31.59
CA SER A 192 -7.31 -4.82 -30.29
C SER A 192 -6.32 -5.73 -29.57
N ILE A 193 -6.63 -7.04 -29.52
CA ILE A 193 -5.76 -8.06 -28.93
C ILE A 193 -4.39 -8.07 -29.64
N HIS A 194 -4.37 -8.02 -30.97
CA HIS A 194 -3.13 -7.99 -31.73
C HIS A 194 -2.27 -6.77 -31.39
N LYS A 195 -2.87 -5.58 -31.29
CA LYS A 195 -2.15 -4.36 -30.87
C LYS A 195 -1.56 -4.49 -29.47
N ARG A 196 -2.29 -5.08 -28.52
CA ARG A 196 -1.80 -5.33 -27.15
C ARG A 196 -0.61 -6.30 -27.15
N LEU A 197 -0.71 -7.39 -27.90
CA LEU A 197 0.37 -8.37 -28.05
C LEU A 197 1.62 -7.75 -28.71
N GLU A 198 1.46 -6.97 -29.79
CA GLU A 198 2.58 -6.27 -30.43
C GLU A 198 3.23 -5.26 -29.47
N ALA A 199 2.44 -4.56 -28.65
CA ALA A 199 2.96 -3.59 -27.69
C ALA A 199 3.86 -4.22 -26.62
N ILE A 200 3.60 -5.48 -26.25
CA ILE A 200 4.43 -6.27 -25.33
C ILE A 200 5.51 -7.11 -26.06
N GLY A 201 5.64 -6.93 -27.37
CA GLY A 201 6.65 -7.59 -28.20
C GLY A 201 6.42 -9.08 -28.45
N VAL A 202 5.15 -9.51 -28.53
CA VAL A 202 4.71 -10.89 -28.84
C VAL A 202 4.05 -10.98 -30.22
#